data_AF-A0A920LRY2-F1
#
_entry.id   AF-A0A920LRY2-F1
#
_cell.length_a   1.000
_cell.length_b   1.000
_cell.length_c   1.000
_cell.angle_alpha   90.00
_cell.angle_beta   90.00
_cell.angle_gamma   90.00
#
_symmetry.space_group_name_H-M   'P 1'
#
loop_
_entity.id
_entity.type
_entity.pdbx_description
1 polymer ?
#
loop_
_entity_poly.entity_id
_entity_poly.type
_entity_poly.pdbx_seq_one_letter_code
_entity_poly.pdbx_strand_id
1 'polypeptide(L)'
;MAGKNTRFFKITVPVLSAANWGGQSLHSRGNFEGFNKIASTEKWLEVHGLEHWTEFYTDYGVNIQKRFFGYYLKGEDNNWRNEPRVTLQVRYPGNKFVERKENEWPLKRTNWTKFYLTPTGSLSSEEQAFEETKLNMRVLEKV
;
A
#
# COMPACT_ATOMS: atom_id res chain seq x y z
N MET A 1 -6.32 -5.21 24.04
CA MET A 1 -6.23 -6.44 23.22
C MET A 1 -4.77 -6.84 23.12
N ALA A 2 -4.38 -8.00 23.63
CA ALA A 2 -3.04 -8.54 23.46
C ALA A 2 -2.81 -8.87 21.98
N GLY A 3 -1.94 -8.14 21.31
CA GLY A 3 -1.62 -8.35 19.90
C GLY A 3 -0.95 -9.72 19.72
N LYS A 4 -1.55 -10.58 18.89
CA LYS A 4 -0.82 -11.74 18.36
C LYS A 4 0.41 -11.21 17.61
N ASN A 5 1.59 -11.37 18.19
CA ASN A 5 2.86 -11.02 17.53
C ASN A 5 3.08 -11.99 16.35
N THR A 6 2.66 -11.58 15.16
CA THR A 6 2.86 -12.35 13.93
C THR A 6 4.35 -12.56 13.69
N ARG A 7 4.80 -13.82 13.67
CA ARG A 7 6.20 -14.19 13.45
C ARG A 7 6.53 -14.25 11.96
N PHE A 8 6.51 -13.09 11.29
CA PHE A 8 6.73 -12.99 9.84
C PHE A 8 8.03 -13.65 9.36
N PHE A 9 9.08 -13.57 10.17
CA PHE A 9 10.39 -14.19 9.86
C PHE A 9 10.35 -15.71 9.70
N LYS A 10 9.29 -16.39 10.16
CA LYS A 10 9.13 -17.85 9.96
C LYS A 10 8.57 -18.20 8.57
N ILE A 11 8.10 -17.22 7.80
CA ILE A 11 7.54 -17.44 6.47
C ILE A 11 8.68 -17.34 5.46
N THR A 12 9.11 -18.51 4.96
CA THR A 12 10.22 -18.67 4.00
C THR A 12 9.77 -19.23 2.64
N VAL A 13 8.51 -19.69 2.54
CA VAL A 13 7.93 -20.18 1.28
C VAL A 13 7.74 -19.04 0.27
N PRO A 14 7.62 -19.34 -1.03
CA PRO A 14 7.26 -18.33 -2.03
C PRO A 14 5.92 -17.66 -1.69
N VAL A 15 5.83 -16.35 -1.85
CA VAL A 15 4.62 -15.57 -1.51
C VAL A 15 4.27 -14.60 -2.63
N LEU A 16 3.03 -14.71 -3.12
CA LEU A 16 2.36 -13.66 -3.87
C LEU A 16 1.37 -12.96 -2.93
N SER A 17 1.68 -11.73 -2.50
CA SER A 17 0.79 -10.92 -1.68
C SER A 17 -0.06 -10.03 -2.57
N ALA A 18 -1.36 -10.31 -2.66
CA ALA A 18 -2.33 -9.44 -3.33
C ALA A 18 -2.90 -8.41 -2.34
N ALA A 19 -2.46 -7.17 -2.47
CA ALA A 19 -3.01 -6.01 -1.77
C ALA A 19 -3.96 -5.24 -2.70
N ASN A 20 -4.64 -4.22 -2.16
CA ASN A 20 -5.48 -3.35 -2.98
C ASN A 20 -5.67 -1.97 -2.35
N TRP A 21 -6.02 -1.01 -3.20
CA TRP A 21 -6.28 0.37 -2.78
C TRP A 21 -7.68 0.57 -2.20
N GLY A 22 -8.65 -0.29 -2.54
CA GLY A 22 -10.05 -0.17 -2.11
C GLY A 22 -10.37 -0.73 -0.71
N GLY A 23 -9.47 -1.52 -0.13
CA GLY A 23 -9.64 -2.27 1.12
C GLY A 23 -8.99 -1.58 2.33
N GLN A 24 -8.89 -0.25 2.27
CA GLN A 24 -8.44 0.57 3.39
C GLN A 24 -9.25 0.20 4.63
N SER A 25 -8.56 0.07 5.78
CA SER A 25 -9.06 -0.36 7.10
C SER A 25 -9.17 -1.86 7.41
N LEU A 26 -8.98 -2.78 6.45
CA LEU A 26 -8.99 -4.23 6.74
C LEU A 26 -7.67 -4.91 6.36
N HIS A 27 -7.49 -5.24 5.08
CA HIS A 27 -6.43 -6.14 4.65
C HIS A 27 -5.19 -5.41 4.15
N SER A 28 -5.33 -4.21 3.57
CA SER A 28 -4.24 -3.53 2.87
C SER A 28 -2.97 -3.42 3.72
N ARG A 29 -3.08 -2.94 4.97
CA ARG A 29 -1.91 -2.84 5.88
C ARG A 29 -1.25 -4.21 6.10
N GLY A 30 -2.04 -5.26 6.30
CA GLY A 30 -1.53 -6.61 6.52
C GLY A 30 -0.75 -7.16 5.32
N ASN A 31 -1.22 -6.90 4.10
CA ASN A 31 -0.53 -7.30 2.87
C ASN A 31 0.83 -6.60 2.72
N PHE A 32 0.87 -5.27 2.86
CA PHE A 32 2.12 -4.51 2.75
C PHE A 32 3.12 -4.88 3.86
N GLU A 33 2.66 -4.96 5.11
CA GLU A 33 3.51 -5.32 6.24
C GLU A 33 4.00 -6.77 6.14
N GLY A 34 3.14 -7.69 5.71
CA GLY A 34 3.51 -9.07 5.44
C GLY A 34 4.61 -9.16 4.38
N PHE A 35 4.38 -8.58 3.20
CA PHE A 35 5.39 -8.52 2.14
C PHE A 35 6.73 -7.96 2.64
N ASN A 36 6.70 -6.87 3.41
CA ASN A 36 7.92 -6.25 3.94
C ASN A 36 8.65 -7.14 4.95
N LYS A 37 7.92 -7.83 5.84
CA LYS A 37 8.49 -8.47 7.03
C LYS A 37 8.77 -9.97 6.90
N ILE A 38 8.22 -10.66 5.89
CA ILE A 38 8.53 -12.09 5.68
C ILE A 38 9.98 -12.30 5.25
N ALA A 39 10.53 -13.46 5.65
CA ALA A 39 11.90 -13.85 5.36
C ALA A 39 12.11 -14.40 3.93
N SER A 40 11.02 -14.79 3.25
CA SER A 40 11.07 -15.25 1.86
C SER A 40 11.73 -14.22 0.94
N THR A 41 12.73 -14.66 0.19
CA THR A 41 13.34 -13.89 -0.92
C THR A 41 12.54 -14.04 -2.22
N GLU A 42 11.65 -15.03 -2.28
CA GLU A 42 10.75 -15.31 -3.38
C GLU A 42 9.38 -14.71 -3.08
N LYS A 43 9.33 -13.38 -3.08
CA LYS A 43 8.11 -12.63 -2.79
C LYS A 43 7.75 -11.63 -3.87
N TRP A 44 6.45 -11.49 -4.10
CA TRP A 44 5.84 -10.55 -5.03
C TRP A 44 4.68 -9.83 -4.34
N LEU A 45 4.51 -8.55 -4.65
CA LEU A 45 3.42 -7.70 -4.20
C LEU A 45 2.65 -7.20 -5.41
N GLU A 46 1.41 -7.62 -5.54
CA GLU A 46 0.46 -7.07 -6.53
C GLU A 46 -0.50 -6.15 -5.78
N VAL A 47 -0.75 -4.95 -6.30
CA VAL A 47 -1.66 -3.98 -5.67
C VAL A 47 -2.69 -3.49 -6.68
N HIS A 48 -3.88 -4.08 -6.64
CA HIS A 48 -4.95 -3.77 -7.56
C HIS A 48 -5.81 -2.57 -7.15
N GLY A 49 -6.54 -2.04 -8.14
CA GLY A 49 -7.33 -0.82 -8.03
C GLY A 49 -8.68 -0.95 -7.34
N LEU A 50 -9.29 -2.13 -7.47
CA LEU A 50 -10.65 -2.43 -7.05
C LEU A 50 -10.73 -2.90 -5.59
N GLU A 51 -11.92 -3.30 -5.18
CA GLU A 51 -12.20 -3.95 -3.90
C GLU A 51 -11.52 -5.32 -3.77
N HIS A 52 -11.35 -5.75 -2.52
CA HIS A 52 -10.46 -6.85 -2.12
C HIS A 52 -10.75 -8.24 -2.69
N TRP A 53 -11.94 -8.45 -3.27
CA TRP A 53 -12.36 -9.75 -3.80
C TRP A 53 -12.43 -9.80 -5.33
N THR A 54 -12.47 -8.67 -6.02
CA THR A 54 -12.95 -8.67 -7.40
C THR A 54 -11.91 -9.26 -8.32
N GLU A 55 -10.68 -8.76 -8.20
CA GLU A 55 -9.57 -9.25 -9.01
C GLU A 55 -9.19 -10.69 -8.69
N PHE A 56 -9.62 -11.24 -7.56
CA PHE A 56 -9.43 -12.67 -7.30
C PHE A 56 -10.13 -13.55 -8.34
N TYR A 57 -11.26 -13.09 -8.89
CA TYR A 57 -12.11 -13.85 -9.82
C TYR A 57 -12.05 -13.36 -11.28
N THR A 58 -11.43 -12.21 -11.56
CA THR A 58 -11.27 -11.73 -12.94
C THR A 58 -10.22 -12.53 -13.69
N ASP A 59 -10.25 -12.46 -15.02
CA ASP A 59 -9.18 -13.03 -15.86
C ASP A 59 -7.80 -12.46 -15.50
N TYR A 60 -7.75 -11.20 -15.09
CA TYR A 60 -6.52 -10.55 -14.62
C TYR A 60 -5.89 -11.31 -13.45
N GLY A 61 -6.60 -11.45 -12.32
CA GLY A 61 -6.01 -12.11 -11.17
C GLY A 61 -5.95 -13.63 -11.29
N VAL A 62 -6.88 -14.27 -12.01
CA VAL A 62 -6.79 -15.72 -12.32
C VAL A 62 -5.54 -16.01 -13.14
N ASN A 63 -5.19 -15.17 -14.11
CA ASN A 63 -3.97 -15.33 -14.90
C ASN A 63 -2.70 -15.22 -14.02
N ILE A 64 -2.65 -14.24 -13.11
CA ILE A 64 -1.52 -14.08 -12.17
C ILE A 64 -1.41 -15.31 -11.26
N GLN A 65 -2.52 -15.77 -10.68
CA GLN A 65 -2.57 -16.96 -9.81
C GLN A 65 -2.07 -18.21 -10.55
N LYS A 66 -2.56 -18.45 -11.77
CA LYS A 66 -2.15 -19.59 -12.60
C LYS A 66 -0.67 -19.55 -12.92
N ARG A 67 -0.11 -18.39 -13.26
CA ARG A 67 1.34 -18.25 -13.53
C ARG A 67 2.18 -18.53 -12.28
N PHE A 68 1.82 -17.94 -11.13
CA PHE A 68 2.53 -18.18 -9.86
C PHE A 68 2.50 -19.65 -9.46
N PHE A 69 1.31 -20.26 -9.43
CA PHE A 69 1.17 -21.67 -9.05
C PHE A 69 1.70 -22.64 -10.10
N GLY A 70 1.57 -22.32 -11.39
CA GLY A 70 2.17 -23.10 -12.48
C GLY A 70 3.68 -23.22 -12.31
N TYR A 71 4.35 -22.12 -11.96
CA TYR A 71 5.79 -22.14 -11.70
C TYR A 71 6.15 -22.98 -10.48
N TYR A 72 5.55 -22.69 -9.31
CA TYR A 72 5.98 -23.31 -8.05
C TYR A 72 5.42 -24.71 -7.78
N LEU A 73 4.23 -25.04 -8.28
CA LEU A 73 3.55 -26.31 -7.99
C LEU A 73 3.63 -27.30 -9.14
N LYS A 74 3.81 -26.83 -10.37
CA LYS A 74 3.88 -27.69 -11.57
C LYS A 74 5.25 -27.68 -12.27
N GLY A 75 6.15 -26.77 -11.89
CA GLY A 75 7.45 -26.62 -12.54
C GLY A 75 7.36 -26.06 -13.96
N GLU A 76 6.29 -25.33 -14.29
CA GLU A 76 6.13 -24.71 -15.62
C GLU A 76 7.18 -23.61 -15.84
N ASP A 77 7.81 -23.60 -17.01
CA ASP A 77 8.66 -22.48 -17.43
C ASP A 77 7.80 -21.37 -18.09
N ASN A 78 7.07 -20.64 -17.24
CA ASN A 78 6.14 -19.59 -17.65
C ASN A 78 6.67 -18.17 -17.41
N ASN A 79 8.00 -18.03 -17.33
CA ASN A 79 8.70 -16.77 -17.09
C ASN A 79 8.32 -16.04 -15.78
N TRP A 80 7.70 -16.73 -14.79
CA TRP A 80 7.32 -16.10 -13.52
C TRP A 80 8.50 -15.40 -12.82
N ARG A 81 9.70 -15.97 -12.92
CA ARG A 81 10.94 -15.39 -12.36
C ARG A 81 11.26 -13.98 -12.86
N ASN A 82 10.75 -13.61 -14.04
CA ASN A 82 10.98 -12.30 -14.66
C ASN A 82 9.91 -11.27 -14.25
N GLU A 83 8.88 -11.67 -13.50
CA GLU A 83 7.85 -10.76 -13.01
C GLU A 83 8.45 -9.76 -12.00
N PRO A 84 8.17 -8.45 -12.13
CA PRO A 84 8.60 -7.44 -11.16
C PRO A 84 8.17 -7.80 -9.74
N ARG A 85 9.02 -7.50 -8.76
CA ARG A 85 8.74 -7.81 -7.36
C ARG A 85 7.51 -7.07 -6.83
N VAL A 86 7.20 -5.92 -7.42
CA VAL A 86 6.07 -5.09 -7.03
C VAL A 86 5.37 -4.58 -8.29
N THR A 87 4.07 -4.79 -8.39
CA THR A 87 3.21 -4.28 -9.46
C THR A 87 2.06 -3.49 -8.84
N LEU A 88 1.91 -2.22 -9.23
CA LEU A 88 0.95 -1.29 -8.66
C LEU A 88 -0.03 -0.81 -9.73
N GLN A 89 -1.32 -0.93 -9.48
CA GLN A 89 -2.35 -0.24 -10.28
C GLN A 89 -2.49 1.20 -9.78
N VAL A 90 -1.78 2.16 -10.39
CA VAL A 90 -1.80 3.57 -9.95
C VAL A 90 -3.09 4.23 -10.40
N ARG A 91 -3.86 4.79 -9.46
CA ARG A 91 -5.14 5.46 -9.74
C ARG A 91 -4.92 6.84 -10.34
N TYR A 92 -5.63 7.14 -11.43
CA TYR A 92 -5.74 8.43 -12.08
C TYR A 92 -7.21 8.92 -12.07
N PRO A 93 -7.46 10.22 -12.24
CA PRO A 93 -8.81 10.74 -12.45
C PRO A 93 -9.54 10.03 -13.59
N GLY A 94 -10.87 9.95 -13.51
CA GLY A 94 -11.70 9.30 -14.52
C GLY A 94 -11.74 7.77 -14.44
N ASN A 95 -11.67 7.20 -13.22
CA ASN A 95 -11.73 5.75 -12.98
C ASN A 95 -10.68 4.95 -13.76
N LYS A 96 -9.50 5.54 -13.97
CA LYS A 96 -8.41 4.94 -14.71
C LYS A 96 -7.35 4.40 -13.76
N PHE A 97 -6.86 3.21 -14.05
CA PHE A 97 -5.65 2.67 -13.43
C PHE A 97 -4.56 2.49 -14.49
N VAL A 98 -3.32 2.80 -14.11
CA VAL A 98 -2.14 2.57 -14.94
C VAL A 98 -1.19 1.69 -14.16
N GLU A 99 -0.81 0.57 -14.77
CA GLU A 99 0.16 -0.34 -14.17
C GLU A 99 1.53 0.32 -14.05
N ARG A 100 2.13 0.22 -12.86
CA ARG A 100 3.51 0.63 -12.58
C ARG A 100 4.27 -0.53 -11.96
N LYS A 101 5.36 -0.91 -12.62
CA LYS A 101 6.26 -1.98 -12.21
C LYS A 101 7.40 -1.42 -11.36
N GLU A 102 7.75 -2.14 -10.30
CA GLU A 102 8.67 -1.69 -9.26
C GLU A 102 9.52 -2.87 -8.75
N ASN A 103 10.73 -2.56 -8.27
CA ASN A 103 11.68 -3.57 -7.81
C ASN A 103 11.58 -3.87 -6.32
N GLU A 104 11.02 -2.94 -5.53
CA GLU A 104 10.88 -3.10 -4.10
C GLU A 104 9.72 -2.29 -3.53
N TRP A 105 9.32 -2.65 -2.31
CA TRP A 105 8.43 -1.85 -1.47
C TRP A 105 9.03 -1.74 -0.06
N PRO A 106 8.97 -0.58 0.61
CA PRO A 106 8.60 0.73 0.08
C PRO A 106 9.51 1.16 -1.10
N LEU A 107 9.02 2.04 -1.98
CA LEU A 107 9.80 2.47 -3.14
C LEU A 107 11.05 3.24 -2.67
N LYS A 108 12.26 2.77 -3.01
CA LYS A 108 13.50 3.41 -2.55
C LYS A 108 13.65 4.84 -3.05
N ARG A 109 13.14 5.14 -4.25
CA ARG A 109 13.19 6.48 -4.85
C ARG A 109 12.09 7.43 -4.35
N THR A 110 11.33 7.05 -3.31
CA THR A 110 10.34 7.96 -2.71
C THR A 110 11.05 9.19 -2.16
N ASN A 111 10.77 10.35 -2.75
CA ASN A 111 11.12 11.63 -2.16
C ASN A 111 9.99 12.04 -1.21
N TRP A 112 10.24 11.90 0.09
CA TRP A 112 9.26 12.28 1.11
C TRP A 112 9.13 13.80 1.19
N THR A 113 8.03 14.32 0.66
CA THR A 113 7.73 15.75 0.66
C THR A 113 6.83 16.09 1.84
N LYS A 114 7.28 17.02 2.70
CA LYS A 114 6.44 17.57 3.76
C LYS A 114 5.46 18.58 3.15
N PHE A 115 4.21 18.48 3.57
CA PHE A 115 3.20 19.51 3.31
C PHE A 115 2.68 20.01 4.66
N TYR A 116 2.65 21.33 4.82
CA TYR A 116 2.17 22.03 5.99
C TYR A 116 0.74 22.54 5.73
N LEU A 117 -0.12 22.44 6.74
CA LEU A 117 -1.44 23.06 6.71
C LEU A 117 -1.29 24.58 6.80
N THR A 118 -2.06 25.31 5.98
CA THR A 118 -2.11 26.77 6.03
C THR A 118 -3.39 27.23 6.75
N PRO A 119 -3.40 28.45 7.33
CA PRO A 119 -4.60 29.03 7.93
C PRO A 119 -5.77 29.21 6.94
N THR A 120 -5.49 29.25 5.63
CA THR A 120 -6.49 29.39 4.57
C THR A 120 -7.10 28.04 4.14
N GLY A 121 -6.74 26.94 4.80
CA GLY A 121 -7.25 25.61 4.47
C GLY A 121 -6.58 24.96 3.26
N SER A 122 -5.38 25.41 2.89
CA SER A 122 -4.57 24.82 1.82
C SER A 122 -3.36 24.05 2.37
N LEU A 123 -2.62 23.40 1.48
CA LEU A 123 -1.34 22.75 1.78
C LEU A 123 -0.19 23.53 1.13
N SER A 124 0.90 23.72 1.85
CA SER A 124 2.13 24.35 1.37
C SER A 124 3.32 23.41 1.54
N SER A 125 4.28 23.43 0.61
CA SER A 125 5.58 22.77 0.80
C SER A 125 6.54 23.55 1.71
N GLU A 126 6.16 24.77 2.09
CA GLU A 126 6.91 25.67 2.97
C GLU A 126 6.22 25.79 4.33
N GLU A 127 7.02 25.85 5.39
CA GLU A 127 6.53 26.02 6.76
C GLU A 127 5.83 27.36 6.91
N GLN A 128 4.68 27.38 7.61
CA GLN A 128 3.89 28.59 7.81
C GLN A 128 4.28 29.24 9.13
N ALA A 129 4.49 30.55 9.11
CA ALA A 129 4.61 31.32 10.34
C ALA A 129 3.23 31.42 11.00
N PHE A 130 3.11 30.95 12.25
CA PHE A 130 1.92 31.14 13.06
C PHE A 130 2.17 32.29 14.04
N GLU A 131 1.33 33.32 14.00
CA GLU A 131 1.31 34.34 15.05
C GLU A 131 0.55 33.80 16.26
N GLU A 132 1.21 33.83 17.42
CA GLU A 132 0.61 33.42 18.68
C GLU A 132 -0.48 34.42 19.07
N THR A 133 -1.74 34.06 18.89
CA THR A 133 -2.86 34.93 19.28
C THR A 133 -3.38 34.54 20.66
N LYS A 134 -3.21 35.42 21.65
CA LYS A 134 -3.84 35.26 22.97
C LYS A 134 -5.34 35.57 22.88
N LEU A 135 -6.17 34.56 23.07
CA LEU A 135 -7.62 34.74 23.19
C LEU A 135 -7.94 35.21 24.62
N ASN A 136 -8.23 36.49 24.81
CA ASN A 136 -8.75 36.99 26.09
C ASN A 136 -10.26 36.75 26.16
N MET A 137 -10.67 35.70 26.85
CA MET A 137 -12.08 35.49 27.18
C MET A 137 -12.50 36.48 28.29
N ARG A 138 -13.40 37.42 27.97
CA ARG A 138 -14.07 38.22 29.00
C ARG A 138 -15.21 37.38 29.59
N VAL A 139 -15.10 37.07 30.87
CA VAL A 139 -16.23 36.53 31.64
C VAL A 139 -17.22 37.68 31.84
N LEU A 140 -18.44 37.54 31.33
CA LEU A 140 -19.53 38.46 31.62
C LEU A 140 -19.99 38.20 33.05
N GLU A 141 -19.67 39.11 33.97
CA GLU A 141 -20.29 39.12 35.30
C GLU A 141 -21.78 39.44 35.14
N LYS A 142 -22.63 38.57 35.69
CA LYS A 142 -24.08 38.77 35.73
C LYS A 142 -24.39 39.94 36.67
N VAL A 143 -25.28 40.82 36.19
CA VAL A 143 -25.88 41.96 36.91
C VAL A 143 -26.58 41.51 38.19
#